data_AF-T1D8J9-F1
#
_entry.id   AF-T1D8J9-F1
#
_cell.length_a   1.000
_cell.length_b   1.000
_cell.length_c   1.000
_cell.angle_alpha   90.00
_cell.angle_beta   90.00
_cell.angle_gamma   90.00
#
_symmetry.space_group_name_H-M   'P 1'
#
loop_
_entity.id
_entity.type
_entity.pdbx_description
1 polymer ?
#
loop_
_entity_poly.entity_id
_entity_poly.type
_entity_poly.pdbx_seq_one_letter_code
_entity_poly.pdbx_strand_id
1 'polypeptide(L)'
;TSLNWASATHSKSCSEQRIPPFRLTIFYAFKQAGTAGGDGLVSTGWETMLQGLLNGGLAITGTWPLRTELSNRPRGQASNALASSVVIVCRPRCVTAAVIDRKGFIAELKAKLPTALRELQEGLIAPVDLAQAAIGPGMAVFSKYTKVLEADGSSMGVGTALGLINQALDEVLAEQEGEFDSDTRWAVTWFDE
;
A
#
# COMPACT_ATOMS: atom_id res chain seq x y z
N THR A 1 16.59 11.51 -55.12
CA THR A 1 15.54 10.58 -54.68
C THR A 1 15.91 10.12 -53.28
N SER A 2 15.74 10.96 -52.24
CA SER A 2 14.52 11.17 -51.44
C SER A 2 14.28 10.09 -50.37
N LEU A 3 14.39 10.52 -49.10
CA LEU A 3 13.71 10.03 -47.86
C LEU A 3 14.09 8.61 -47.35
N ASN A 4 14.17 8.28 -46.05
CA ASN A 4 13.59 8.94 -44.87
C ASN A 4 14.31 8.52 -43.56
N TRP A 5 14.41 9.47 -42.63
CA TRP A 5 14.68 9.24 -41.21
C TRP A 5 13.43 8.64 -40.53
N ALA A 6 13.61 7.60 -39.71
CA ALA A 6 12.63 7.21 -38.70
C ALA A 6 13.35 6.54 -37.51
N SER A 7 13.81 7.38 -36.59
CA SER A 7 13.76 7.18 -35.14
C SER A 7 13.60 5.73 -34.63
N ALA A 8 14.72 5.05 -34.41
CA ALA A 8 14.80 3.98 -33.42
C ALA A 8 14.82 4.64 -32.02
N THR A 9 13.64 5.00 -31.53
CA THR A 9 13.45 5.49 -30.17
C THR A 9 13.89 4.40 -29.21
N HIS A 10 15.00 4.65 -28.54
CA HIS A 10 15.58 3.77 -27.53
C HIS A 10 14.59 3.53 -26.39
N SER A 11 13.82 2.45 -26.47
CA SER A 11 13.20 1.84 -25.29
C SER A 11 14.30 1.08 -24.54
N LYS A 12 15.10 1.81 -23.74
CA LYS A 12 16.01 1.17 -22.79
C LYS A 12 15.17 0.54 -21.68
N SER A 13 14.89 -0.74 -21.88
CA SER A 13 14.29 -1.62 -20.88
C SER A 13 15.07 -1.55 -19.57
N CYS A 14 14.33 -1.45 -18.46
CA CYS A 14 14.84 -1.44 -17.10
C CYS A 14 15.77 -2.63 -16.75
N SER A 15 15.79 -3.68 -17.59
CA SER A 15 16.71 -4.82 -17.48
C SER A 15 18.20 -4.47 -17.55
N GLU A 16 18.58 -3.27 -18.01
CA GLU A 16 19.98 -2.88 -18.17
C GLU A 16 20.56 -2.13 -16.96
N GLN A 17 19.72 -1.79 -15.97
CA GLN A 17 20.20 -1.32 -14.67
C GLN A 17 20.55 -2.51 -13.81
N ARG A 18 21.86 -2.63 -13.55
CA ARG A 18 22.62 -3.64 -12.80
C ARG A 18 22.17 -3.82 -11.34
N ILE A 19 20.88 -4.03 -11.09
CA ILE A 19 20.35 -4.38 -9.79
C ILE A 19 20.00 -5.87 -9.85
N PRO A 20 20.67 -6.74 -9.06
CA PRO A 20 20.28 -8.13 -9.01
C PRO A 20 18.80 -8.26 -8.64
N PRO A 21 18.06 -9.25 -9.16
CA PRO A 21 16.61 -9.39 -8.96
C PRO A 21 16.26 -9.89 -7.55
N PHE A 22 16.95 -9.40 -6.53
CA PHE A 22 16.65 -9.75 -5.16
C PHE A 22 15.39 -9.03 -4.71
N ARG A 23 14.52 -9.79 -4.03
CA ARG A 23 13.37 -9.25 -3.31
C ARG A 23 13.87 -8.90 -1.92
N LEU A 24 13.64 -7.66 -1.49
CA LEU A 24 13.95 -7.23 -0.14
C LEU A 24 12.70 -7.38 0.72
N THR A 25 12.79 -8.11 1.81
CA THR A 25 11.70 -8.23 2.79
C THR A 25 12.14 -7.54 4.08
N ILE A 26 11.35 -6.57 4.51
CA ILE A 26 11.61 -5.78 5.71
C ILE A 26 10.60 -6.18 6.79
N PHE A 27 11.11 -6.59 7.94
CA PHE A 27 10.31 -6.82 9.13
C PHE A 27 10.32 -5.54 9.96
N TYR A 28 9.14 -4.93 10.11
CA TYR A 28 8.98 -3.69 10.85
C TYR A 28 8.00 -3.90 12.00
N ALA A 29 8.44 -3.62 13.22
CA ALA A 29 7.60 -3.62 14.41
C ALA A 29 7.49 -2.19 14.92
N PHE A 30 6.27 -1.69 15.06
CA PHE A 30 6.04 -0.38 15.66
C PHE A 30 5.11 -0.51 16.85
N LYS A 31 5.43 0.26 17.88
CA LYS A 31 4.55 0.43 19.03
C LYS A 31 3.62 1.58 18.68
N GLN A 32 2.33 1.33 18.54
CA GLN A 32 1.37 2.43 18.54
C GLN A 32 1.51 3.16 19.88
N ALA A 33 2.12 4.34 19.85
CA ALA A 33 1.97 5.28 20.95
C ALA A 33 0.49 5.68 20.92
N GLY A 34 -0.25 5.22 21.92
CA GLY A 34 -1.71 5.28 21.91
C GLY A 34 -2.23 6.69 21.66
N THR A 35 -3.05 6.82 20.62
CA THR A 35 -4.22 7.69 20.60
C THR A 35 -5.34 6.88 19.95
N ALA A 36 -6.09 6.18 20.79
CA ALA A 36 -7.46 5.82 20.47
C ALA A 36 -8.22 7.13 20.29
N GLY A 37 -8.56 7.46 19.05
CA GLY A 37 -9.16 8.75 18.72
C GLY A 37 -9.24 8.98 17.21
N GLY A 38 -10.14 8.24 16.56
CA GLY A 38 -11.02 8.77 15.51
C GLY A 38 -10.45 9.32 14.20
N ASP A 39 -9.14 9.29 13.93
CA ASP A 39 -8.64 9.72 12.63
C ASP A 39 -7.50 8.82 12.14
N GLY A 40 -7.77 8.08 11.06
CA GLY A 40 -6.91 7.07 10.42
C GLY A 40 -5.68 7.66 9.72
N LEU A 41 -5.09 8.71 10.28
CA LEU A 41 -3.83 9.28 9.86
C LEU A 41 -2.71 8.39 10.37
N VAL A 42 -2.33 7.46 9.51
CA VAL A 42 -1.02 6.83 9.42
C VAL A 42 0.03 7.52 10.29
N SER A 43 0.57 6.81 11.28
CA SER A 43 1.63 7.34 12.15
C SER A 43 2.75 8.00 11.33
N THR A 44 3.20 9.18 11.75
CA THR A 44 4.29 9.94 11.10
C THR A 44 5.56 9.09 10.86
N GLY A 45 5.81 8.11 11.72
CA GLY A 45 6.89 7.14 11.56
C GLY A 45 6.71 6.17 10.38
N TRP A 46 5.49 5.68 10.13
CA TRP A 46 5.20 4.81 8.99
C TRP A 46 5.37 5.55 7.66
N GLU A 47 4.82 6.76 7.55
CA GLU A 47 4.99 7.60 6.36
C GLU A 47 6.47 7.88 6.08
N THR A 48 7.21 8.30 7.10
CA THR A 48 8.65 8.58 6.99
C THR A 48 9.43 7.36 6.53
N MET A 49 9.11 6.17 7.06
CA MET A 49 9.76 4.94 6.65
C MET A 49 9.46 4.61 5.18
N LEU A 50 8.20 4.64 4.76
CA LEU A 50 7.83 4.37 3.37
C LEU A 50 8.47 5.37 2.41
N GLN A 51 8.52 6.65 2.77
CA GLN A 51 9.23 7.68 2.03
C GLN A 51 10.72 7.36 1.92
N GLY A 52 11.35 6.89 2.99
CA GLY A 52 12.74 6.44 2.99
C GLY A 52 13.00 5.28 2.03
N LEU A 53 12.10 4.30 1.96
CA LEU A 53 12.19 3.18 1.02
C LEU A 53 12.09 3.64 -0.44
N LEU A 54 11.15 4.53 -0.74
CA LEU A 54 10.98 5.10 -2.07
C LEU A 54 12.19 5.93 -2.50
N ASN A 55 12.73 6.75 -1.60
CA ASN A 55 13.94 7.53 -1.84
C ASN A 55 15.17 6.64 -2.05
N GLY A 56 15.20 5.47 -1.41
CA GLY A 56 16.19 4.41 -1.63
C GLY A 56 16.03 3.65 -2.95
N GLY A 57 15.09 4.05 -3.81
CA GLY A 57 14.86 3.40 -5.10
C GLY A 57 14.15 2.05 -4.99
N LEU A 58 13.40 1.82 -3.92
CA LEU A 58 12.60 0.61 -3.74
C LEU A 58 11.13 0.89 -4.01
N ALA A 59 10.51 0.02 -4.80
CA ALA A 59 9.06 -0.08 -4.95
C ALA A 59 8.49 -1.04 -3.92
N ILE A 60 7.45 -0.61 -3.21
CA ILE A 60 6.73 -1.44 -2.24
C ILE A 60 5.71 -2.25 -3.03
N THR A 61 5.76 -3.57 -2.93
CA THR A 61 4.93 -4.49 -3.71
C THR A 61 3.86 -5.21 -2.89
N GLY A 62 4.00 -5.22 -1.56
CA GLY A 62 3.04 -5.87 -0.68
C GLY A 62 3.34 -5.56 0.78
N THR A 63 2.30 -5.63 1.61
CA THR A 63 2.36 -5.55 3.06
C THR A 63 1.62 -6.75 3.64
N TRP A 64 2.16 -7.34 4.71
CA TRP A 64 1.52 -8.44 5.41
C TRP A 64 1.52 -8.16 6.92
N PRO A 65 0.35 -8.06 7.56
CA PRO A 65 0.26 -7.85 8.99
C PRO A 65 0.74 -9.11 9.73
N LEU A 66 1.58 -8.93 10.74
CA LEU A 66 2.10 -9.99 11.58
C LEU A 66 1.65 -9.73 13.02
N ARG A 67 0.82 -10.61 13.54
CA ARG A 67 0.46 -10.62 14.96
C ARG A 67 1.39 -11.59 15.68
N THR A 68 2.41 -11.06 16.35
CA THR A 68 3.26 -11.87 17.23
C THR A 68 2.59 -11.94 18.60
N GLU A 69 1.66 -12.88 18.77
CA GLU A 69 1.21 -13.29 20.10
C GLU A 69 2.30 -14.17 20.70
N LEU A 70 3.21 -13.58 21.47
CA LEU A 70 4.14 -14.36 22.27
C LEU A 70 3.38 -14.92 23.49
N SER A 71 2.62 -16.00 23.30
CA SER A 71 1.83 -16.66 24.37
C SER A 71 2.68 -17.36 25.43
N ASN A 72 4.01 -17.21 25.42
CA ASN A 72 4.92 -17.93 26.31
C ASN A 72 5.94 -17.03 27.04
N ARG A 73 5.46 -15.96 27.69
CA ARG A 73 6.29 -15.24 28.69
C ARG A 73 5.56 -15.13 30.04
N PRO A 74 6.05 -15.75 31.12
CA PRO A 74 5.50 -15.55 32.45
C PRO A 74 5.91 -14.17 32.99
N ARG A 75 4.90 -13.39 33.41
CA ARG A 75 4.93 -12.30 34.39
C ARG A 75 6.15 -11.36 34.36
N GLY A 76 6.05 -10.30 33.57
CA GLY A 76 6.78 -9.04 33.78
C GLY A 76 5.79 -7.89 33.69
N GLN A 77 5.49 -7.25 34.81
CA GLN A 77 4.56 -6.13 34.93
C GLN A 77 4.92 -4.98 33.95
N ALA A 78 3.90 -4.43 33.29
CA ALA A 78 3.86 -3.10 32.65
C ALA A 78 4.47 -2.87 31.23
N SER A 79 4.33 -3.75 30.23
CA SER A 79 4.81 -3.38 28.86
C SER A 79 4.05 -3.92 27.63
N ASN A 80 2.83 -4.45 27.77
CA ASN A 80 2.10 -5.01 26.62
C ASN A 80 1.14 -3.99 25.98
N ALA A 81 1.70 -2.93 25.39
CA ALA A 81 0.99 -2.25 24.31
C ALA A 81 1.28 -3.07 23.04
N LEU A 82 0.22 -3.64 22.47
CA LEU A 82 0.19 -4.45 21.26
C LEU A 82 1.17 -3.91 20.21
N ALA A 83 2.36 -4.52 20.09
CA ALA A 83 3.32 -4.14 19.06
C ALA A 83 2.83 -4.74 17.74
N SER A 84 2.14 -3.96 16.93
CA SER A 84 1.74 -4.39 15.59
C SER A 84 3.00 -4.53 14.73
N SER A 85 3.23 -5.73 14.23
CA SER A 85 4.34 -6.01 13.32
C SER A 85 3.81 -6.12 11.89
N VAL A 86 4.62 -5.73 10.91
CA VAL A 86 4.27 -5.80 9.49
C VAL A 86 5.49 -6.21 8.68
N VAL A 87 5.25 -7.05 7.70
CA VAL A 87 6.24 -7.44 6.70
C VAL A 87 5.99 -6.60 5.45
N ILE A 88 7.03 -5.96 4.93
CA ILE A 88 6.99 -5.19 3.69
C ILE A 88 7.83 -5.90 2.65
N VAL A 89 7.27 -6.13 1.47
CA VAL A 89 7.97 -6.72 0.33
C VAL A 89 8.32 -5.63 -0.66
N CYS A 90 9.61 -5.44 -0.90
CA CYS A 90 10.16 -4.41 -1.77
C CYS A 90 10.88 -5.03 -2.98
N ARG A 91 10.84 -4.31 -4.09
CA ARG A 91 11.63 -4.59 -5.29
C ARG A 91 12.38 -3.33 -5.73
N PRO A 92 13.55 -3.46 -6.37
CA PRO A 92 14.19 -2.32 -6.99
C PRO A 92 13.28 -1.64 -8.01
N ARG A 93 13.26 -0.32 -7.99
CA ARG A 93 12.46 0.51 -8.88
C ARG A 93 13.28 0.96 -10.09
N CYS A 94 12.67 0.91 -11.26
CA CYS A 94 13.25 1.39 -12.50
C CYS A 94 13.37 2.91 -12.50
N VAL A 95 14.57 3.45 -12.78
CA VAL A 95 14.77 4.91 -12.90
C VAL A 95 14.04 5.48 -14.14
N THR A 96 13.72 4.64 -15.12
CA THR A 96 12.98 4.99 -16.35
C THR A 96 11.46 4.80 -16.23
N ALA A 97 10.93 4.59 -15.03
CA ALA A 97 9.50 4.45 -14.84
C ALA A 97 8.73 5.71 -15.29
N ALA A 98 7.51 5.51 -15.79
CA ALA A 98 6.67 6.60 -16.26
C ALA A 98 6.30 7.59 -15.14
N VAL A 99 5.85 8.78 -15.54
CA VAL A 99 5.21 9.76 -14.66
C VAL A 99 3.71 9.72 -14.94
N ILE A 100 2.90 9.87 -13.90
CA ILE A 100 1.44 9.89 -14.00
C ILE A 100 0.90 11.11 -13.26
N ASP A 101 -0.27 11.59 -13.63
CA ASP A 101 -1.00 12.61 -12.89
C ASP A 101 -1.85 11.99 -11.78
N ARG A 102 -2.33 12.81 -10.85
CA ARG A 102 -3.21 12.35 -9.76
C ARG A 102 -4.45 11.62 -10.24
N LYS A 103 -5.09 12.08 -11.33
CA LYS A 103 -6.29 11.43 -11.88
C LYS A 103 -5.97 10.04 -12.42
N GLY A 104 -4.87 9.90 -13.17
CA GLY A 104 -4.41 8.61 -13.66
C GLY A 104 -4.04 7.65 -12.52
N PHE A 105 -3.40 8.16 -11.47
CA PHE A 105 -3.10 7.37 -10.27
C PHE A 105 -4.37 6.82 -9.62
N ILE A 106 -5.37 7.67 -9.36
CA ILE A 106 -6.65 7.25 -8.77
C ILE A 106 -7.37 6.24 -9.68
N ALA A 107 -7.36 6.45 -10.99
CA ALA A 107 -7.99 5.55 -11.94
C ALA A 107 -7.35 4.15 -11.93
N GLU A 108 -6.02 4.06 -11.90
CA GLU A 108 -5.32 2.78 -11.81
C GLU A 108 -5.50 2.11 -10.45
N LEU A 109 -5.56 2.91 -9.38
CA LEU A 109 -5.83 2.42 -8.03
C LEU A 109 -7.20 1.74 -7.96
N LYS A 110 -8.25 2.39 -8.47
CA LYS A 110 -9.62 1.84 -8.54
C LYS A 110 -9.71 0.61 -9.44
N ALA A 111 -8.91 0.54 -10.51
CA ALA A 111 -8.89 -0.63 -11.38
C ALA A 111 -8.20 -1.86 -10.73
N LYS A 112 -7.19 -1.64 -9.87
CA LYS A 112 -6.37 -2.72 -9.30
C LYS A 112 -6.77 -3.17 -7.91
N LEU A 113 -7.18 -2.23 -7.05
CA LEU A 113 -7.50 -2.54 -5.65
C LEU A 113 -8.57 -3.62 -5.50
N PRO A 114 -9.71 -3.62 -6.23
CA PRO A 114 -10.75 -4.64 -6.04
C PRO A 114 -10.23 -6.07 -6.24
N THR A 115 -9.42 -6.28 -7.27
CA THR A 115 -8.84 -7.61 -7.55
C THR A 115 -7.84 -7.99 -6.46
N ALA A 116 -6.98 -7.06 -6.05
CA ALA A 116 -6.00 -7.30 -4.99
C ALA A 116 -6.67 -7.58 -3.63
N LEU A 117 -7.75 -6.86 -3.29
CA LEU A 117 -8.52 -7.09 -2.07
C LEU A 117 -9.12 -8.50 -2.05
N ARG A 118 -9.68 -8.95 -3.17
CA ARG A 118 -10.21 -10.31 -3.28
C ARG A 118 -9.11 -11.36 -3.07
N GLU A 119 -7.93 -11.16 -3.66
CA GLU A 119 -6.77 -12.03 -3.44
C GLU A 119 -6.33 -12.07 -1.96
N LEU A 120 -6.38 -10.91 -1.27
CA LEU A 120 -6.08 -10.83 0.16
C LEU A 120 -7.13 -11.55 1.01
N GLN A 121 -8.41 -11.45 0.66
CA GLN A 121 -9.51 -12.18 1.32
C GLN A 121 -9.39 -13.69 1.10
N GLU A 122 -9.09 -14.14 -0.12
CA GLU A 122 -8.81 -15.54 -0.45
C GLU A 122 -7.55 -16.07 0.27
N GLY A 123 -6.60 -15.18 0.56
CA GLY A 123 -5.38 -15.45 1.34
C GLY A 123 -5.57 -15.64 2.84
N LEU A 124 -6.82 -15.71 3.33
CA LEU A 124 -7.20 -15.86 4.74
C LEU A 124 -6.68 -14.73 5.65
N ILE A 125 -6.52 -13.52 5.11
CA ILE A 125 -6.25 -12.34 5.94
C ILE A 125 -7.51 -12.02 6.73
N ALA A 126 -7.37 -11.84 8.04
CA ALA A 126 -8.49 -11.48 8.89
C ALA A 126 -9.09 -10.13 8.45
N PRO A 127 -10.42 -9.94 8.49
CA PRO A 127 -11.05 -8.69 8.06
C PRO A 127 -10.48 -7.44 8.74
N VAL A 128 -10.18 -7.55 10.05
CA VAL A 128 -9.56 -6.48 10.85
C VAL A 128 -8.16 -6.07 10.37
N ASP A 129 -7.47 -6.99 9.69
CA ASP A 129 -6.10 -6.82 9.21
C ASP A 129 -6.06 -6.44 7.71
N LEU A 130 -7.22 -6.45 7.04
CA LEU A 130 -7.34 -6.22 5.59
C LEU A 130 -6.87 -4.82 5.20
N ALA A 131 -7.25 -3.78 5.96
CA ALA A 131 -6.87 -2.41 5.65
C ALA A 131 -5.34 -2.24 5.63
N GLN A 132 -4.64 -2.86 6.57
CA GLN A 132 -3.18 -2.81 6.64
C GLN A 132 -2.51 -3.63 5.53
N ALA A 133 -3.10 -4.76 5.13
CA ALA A 133 -2.64 -5.55 4.00
C ALA A 133 -2.88 -4.85 2.64
N ALA A 134 -3.98 -4.11 2.52
CA ALA A 134 -4.37 -3.37 1.30
C ALA A 134 -3.45 -2.16 1.00
N ILE A 135 -2.76 -1.62 2.00
CA ILE A 135 -1.71 -0.60 1.81
C ILE A 135 -0.65 -1.10 0.82
N GLY A 136 -0.28 -2.39 0.86
CA GLY A 136 0.70 -2.98 -0.04
C GLY A 136 0.33 -2.86 -1.51
N PRO A 137 -0.81 -3.40 -1.95
CA PRO A 137 -1.34 -3.19 -3.30
C PRO A 137 -1.47 -1.72 -3.70
N GLY A 138 -1.95 -0.85 -2.81
CA GLY A 138 -2.06 0.58 -3.11
C GLY A 138 -0.70 1.24 -3.34
N MET A 139 0.27 0.96 -2.46
CA MET A 139 1.63 1.44 -2.59
C MET A 139 2.37 0.80 -3.77
N ALA A 140 1.97 -0.38 -4.23
CA ALA A 140 2.48 -0.97 -5.47
C ALA A 140 2.08 -0.16 -6.70
N VAL A 141 0.87 0.41 -6.72
CA VAL A 141 0.45 1.34 -7.78
C VAL A 141 1.23 2.65 -7.69
N PHE A 142 1.33 3.25 -6.49
CA PHE A 142 2.05 4.51 -6.30
C PHE A 142 3.55 4.39 -6.63
N SER A 143 4.19 3.34 -6.13
CA SER A 143 5.63 3.15 -6.24
C SER A 143 6.08 2.64 -7.61
N LYS A 144 5.16 2.23 -8.48
CA LYS A 144 5.42 1.87 -9.89
C LYS A 144 5.89 3.07 -10.72
N TYR A 145 5.44 4.28 -10.39
CA TYR A 145 5.71 5.51 -11.16
C TYR A 145 6.84 6.33 -10.55
N THR A 146 7.68 6.96 -11.39
CA THR A 146 8.80 7.80 -10.93
C THR A 146 8.34 8.96 -10.04
N LYS A 147 7.17 9.52 -10.33
CA LYS A 147 6.44 10.46 -9.49
C LYS A 147 4.99 10.52 -9.94
N VAL A 148 4.11 10.86 -9.01
CA VAL A 148 2.73 11.24 -9.31
C VAL A 148 2.64 12.75 -9.21
N LEU A 149 2.15 13.42 -10.25
CA LEU A 149 2.03 14.88 -10.29
C LEU A 149 0.68 15.33 -9.76
N GLU A 150 0.71 16.34 -8.91
CA GLU A 150 -0.45 17.09 -8.46
C GLU A 150 -0.86 18.15 -9.51
N ALA A 151 -2.04 18.75 -9.32
CA ALA A 151 -2.57 19.76 -10.25
C ALA A 151 -1.70 21.02 -10.34
N ASP A 152 -0.92 21.32 -9.30
CA ASP A 152 0.05 22.42 -9.24
C ASP A 152 1.42 22.06 -9.86
N GLY A 153 1.58 20.83 -10.37
CA GLY A 153 2.83 20.32 -10.94
C GLY A 153 3.83 19.82 -9.89
N SER A 154 3.51 19.89 -8.60
CA SER A 154 4.33 19.31 -7.54
C SER A 154 4.25 17.78 -7.54
N SER A 155 5.20 17.11 -6.86
CA SER A 155 5.16 15.67 -6.69
C SER A 155 4.34 15.31 -5.46
N MET A 156 3.38 14.40 -5.62
CA MET A 156 2.54 13.89 -4.55
C MET A 156 3.38 13.23 -3.45
N GLY A 157 3.14 13.61 -2.20
CA GLY A 157 3.77 13.02 -1.03
C GLY A 157 3.16 11.66 -0.67
N VAL A 158 3.91 10.87 0.11
CA VAL A 158 3.45 9.54 0.57
C VAL A 158 2.21 9.64 1.44
N GLY A 159 2.12 10.62 2.35
CA GLY A 159 0.91 10.81 3.18
C GLY A 159 -0.34 11.06 2.33
N THR A 160 -0.25 11.89 1.29
CA THR A 160 -1.36 12.12 0.35
C THR A 160 -1.73 10.85 -0.41
N ALA A 161 -0.73 10.09 -0.87
CA ALA A 161 -0.97 8.81 -1.54
C ALA A 161 -1.66 7.79 -0.62
N LEU A 162 -1.24 7.69 0.64
CA LEU A 162 -1.87 6.81 1.64
C LEU A 162 -3.31 7.21 1.94
N GLY A 163 -3.60 8.51 2.04
CA GLY A 163 -4.97 9.01 2.18
C GLY A 163 -5.86 8.59 1.00
N LEU A 164 -5.36 8.71 -0.24
CA LEU A 164 -6.07 8.26 -1.43
C LEU A 164 -6.26 6.74 -1.49
N ILE A 165 -5.28 5.98 -0.99
CA ILE A 165 -5.37 4.51 -0.89
C ILE A 165 -6.46 4.10 0.11
N ASN A 166 -6.49 4.71 1.30
CA ASN A 166 -7.54 4.43 2.29
C ASN A 166 -8.92 4.83 1.75
N GLN A 167 -9.05 6.00 1.11
CA GLN A 167 -10.31 6.39 0.50
C GLN A 167 -10.79 5.39 -0.55
N ALA A 168 -9.90 4.95 -1.46
CA ALA A 168 -10.26 3.98 -2.48
C ALA A 168 -10.57 2.60 -1.89
N LEU A 169 -9.90 2.22 -0.80
CA LEU A 169 -10.20 1.01 -0.04
C LEU A 169 -11.62 1.09 0.55
N ASP A 170 -11.95 2.18 1.23
CA ASP A 170 -13.28 2.39 1.84
C ASP A 170 -14.39 2.34 0.78
N GLU A 171 -14.16 2.96 -0.39
CA GLU A 171 -15.10 2.91 -1.53
C GLU A 171 -15.34 1.46 -2.00
N VAL A 172 -14.28 0.65 -2.15
CA VAL A 172 -14.40 -0.75 -2.59
C VAL A 172 -15.09 -1.61 -1.54
N LEU A 173 -14.80 -1.40 -0.25
CA LEU A 173 -15.46 -2.11 0.84
C LEU A 173 -16.95 -1.75 0.92
N ALA A 174 -17.29 -0.48 0.77
CA ALA A 174 -18.69 -0.02 0.73
C ALA A 174 -19.46 -0.59 -0.46
N GLU A 175 -18.83 -0.71 -1.64
CA GLU A 175 -19.44 -1.38 -2.81
C GLU A 175 -19.71 -2.87 -2.55
N GLN A 176 -18.76 -3.58 -1.92
CA GLN A 176 -18.97 -4.98 -1.51
C GLN A 176 -20.08 -5.10 -0.46
N GLU A 177 -20.18 -4.15 0.46
CA GLU A 177 -21.25 -4.11 1.45
C GLU A 177 -22.64 -3.86 0.85
N GLY A 178 -22.68 -3.12 -0.26
CA GLY A 178 -23.88 -2.88 -1.05
C GLY A 178 -24.39 -4.12 -1.80
N GLU A 179 -23.54 -5.11 -2.07
CA GLU A 179 -23.90 -6.40 -2.68
C GLU A 179 -24.43 -7.44 -1.67
N PHE A 180 -24.35 -7.19 -0.36
CA PHE A 180 -24.92 -8.10 0.64
C PHE A 180 -26.46 -8.02 0.69
N ASP A 181 -27.11 -9.18 0.74
CA ASP A 181 -28.55 -9.31 0.97
C ASP A 181 -28.98 -8.58 2.25
N SER A 182 -30.23 -8.08 2.31
CA SER A 182 -30.75 -7.25 3.41
C SER A 182 -30.51 -7.84 4.79
N ASP A 183 -30.52 -9.17 4.87
CA ASP A 183 -30.44 -9.91 6.13
C ASP A 183 -29.01 -9.98 6.68
N THR A 184 -27.98 -9.88 5.82
CA THR A 184 -26.58 -9.86 6.28
C THR A 184 -26.14 -8.47 6.74
N ARG A 185 -26.65 -7.41 6.11
CA ARG A 185 -26.37 -6.02 6.52
C ARG A 185 -26.85 -5.73 7.95
N TRP A 186 -27.97 -6.31 8.35
CA TRP A 186 -28.50 -6.19 9.72
C TRP A 186 -27.61 -6.87 10.75
N ALA A 187 -27.01 -8.02 10.42
CA ALA A 187 -26.13 -8.75 11.33
C ALA A 187 -24.81 -8.01 11.60
N VAL A 188 -24.27 -7.29 10.61
CA VAL A 188 -23.05 -6.49 10.77
C VAL A 188 -23.33 -5.21 11.58
N THR A 189 -24.45 -4.52 11.33
CA THR A 189 -24.83 -3.33 12.10
C THR A 189 -25.14 -3.64 13.57
N TRP A 190 -25.60 -4.85 13.88
CA TRP A 190 -25.89 -5.27 15.25
C TRP A 190 -24.64 -5.70 16.04
N PHE A 191 -23.50 -5.95 15.39
CA PHE A 191 -22.25 -6.34 16.05
C PHE A 191 -21.31 -5.15 16.34
N ASP A 192 -21.66 -3.96 15.87
CA ASP A 192 -20.92 -2.70 16.05
C ASP A 192 -21.46 -1.84 17.23
N GLU A 193 -22.46 -2.35 17.97
CA GLU A 193 -22.89 -1.90 19.31
C GLU A 193 -22.28 -2.77 20.43
#